data_AF-A0A8T5Y1D2-F1
#
_entry.id   AF-A0A8T5Y1D2-F1
#
_cell.length_a   1.000
_cell.length_b   1.000
_cell.length_c   1.000
_cell.angle_alpha   90.00
_cell.angle_beta   90.00
_cell.angle_gamma   90.00
#
_symmetry.space_group_name_H-M   'P 1'
#
loop_
_entity.id
_entity.type
_entity.pdbx_description
1 polymer ?
#
loop_
_entity_poly.entity_id
_entity_poly.type
_entity_poly.pdbx_seq_one_letter_code
_entity_poly.pdbx_strand_id
1 'polypeptide(L)'
;MIFDAHNHIGFRKGLEYPVEKLIGEMDAANIDRAVVFSFPEQIDNDYVAESVKRFSDRLVGFAQVNPWSQDAELVLKRCVEDLGLKGLKLHPVRHGYAFDNHTILDPIFSLCERYSIPVLAYGGANVLSSPNMFEEMAQTFPSVNFILAHGGQMYETRSAIGVAKRRPNVYIETSAMFANRVESLYKEVGPEKIVMGTDKPYGDFAIELEKIQLVIAEPEVRERITCHNLRKLLGEKVMNYDY
;
A
#
# COMPACT_ATOMS: atom_id res chain seq x y z
N MET A 1 -8.19 -5.99 15.67
CA MET A 1 -6.98 -5.15 15.45
C MET A 1 -7.14 -4.36 14.17
N ILE A 2 -6.63 -3.13 14.08
CA ILE A 2 -6.62 -2.29 12.87
C ILE A 2 -5.17 -2.03 12.44
N PHE A 3 -4.86 -2.40 11.21
CA PHE A 3 -3.55 -2.24 10.58
C PHE A 3 -3.70 -1.49 9.26
N ASP A 4 -3.40 -0.19 9.30
CA ASP A 4 -3.54 0.69 8.14
C ASP A 4 -2.38 0.51 7.14
N ALA A 5 -2.67 0.38 5.84
CA ALA A 5 -1.66 0.10 4.82
C ALA A 5 -1.00 1.33 4.17
N HIS A 6 -1.48 2.57 4.41
CA HIS A 6 -1.10 3.70 3.56
C HIS A 6 -0.96 4.99 4.35
N ASN A 7 0.27 5.32 4.77
CA ASN A 7 0.56 6.55 5.50
C ASN A 7 1.89 7.16 5.05
N HIS A 8 1.85 8.43 4.67
CA HIS A 8 3.03 9.24 4.42
C HIS A 8 3.54 9.86 5.71
N ILE A 9 4.86 9.83 5.93
CA ILE A 9 5.54 10.54 7.01
C ILE A 9 6.75 11.30 6.48
N GLY A 10 7.24 12.26 7.27
CA GLY A 10 8.42 13.05 6.99
C GLY A 10 8.11 14.45 6.50
N PHE A 11 9.03 15.02 5.73
CA PHE A 11 9.05 16.44 5.44
C PHE A 11 9.21 16.67 3.94
N ARG A 12 8.37 17.53 3.38
CA ARG A 12 8.54 18.05 2.01
C ARG A 12 8.18 19.52 1.99
N LYS A 13 8.53 20.20 0.89
CA LYS A 13 8.16 21.61 0.73
C LYS A 13 6.64 21.79 0.87
N GLY A 14 6.24 22.63 1.83
CA GLY A 14 4.84 22.99 2.10
C GLY A 14 4.05 21.99 2.93
N LEU A 15 4.64 20.89 3.40
CA LEU A 15 3.98 19.93 4.29
C LEU A 15 4.98 19.22 5.18
N GLU A 16 4.80 19.34 6.49
CA GLU A 16 5.53 18.61 7.51
C GLU A 16 4.57 17.67 8.22
N TYR A 17 4.91 16.39 8.25
CA TYR A 17 4.10 15.37 8.91
C TYR A 17 5.03 14.37 9.62
N PRO A 18 5.58 14.77 10.77
CA PRO A 18 6.50 13.93 11.52
C PRO A 18 5.79 12.71 12.11
N VAL A 19 6.52 11.63 12.33
CA VAL A 19 5.98 10.34 12.81
C VAL A 19 5.20 10.47 14.11
N GLU A 20 5.59 11.37 15.02
CA GLU A 20 4.91 11.60 16.31
C GLU A 20 3.49 12.11 16.10
N LYS A 21 3.28 12.90 15.04
CA LYS A 21 1.94 13.38 14.68
C LYS A 21 1.07 12.21 14.19
N LEU A 22 1.62 11.34 13.35
CA LEU A 22 0.92 10.12 12.92
C LEU A 22 0.58 9.23 14.13
N ILE A 23 1.52 8.99 15.04
CA ILE A 23 1.31 8.18 16.24
C ILE A 23 0.20 8.78 17.12
N GLY A 24 0.20 10.09 17.35
CA GLY A 24 -0.88 10.76 18.10
C GLY A 24 -2.25 10.63 17.43
N GLU A 25 -2.32 10.71 16.10
CA GLU A 25 -3.55 10.49 15.35
C GLU A 25 -3.99 9.01 15.37
N MET A 26 -3.05 8.06 15.31
CA MET A 26 -3.31 6.63 15.47
C MET A 26 -3.89 6.31 16.84
N ASP A 27 -3.31 6.87 17.91
CA ASP A 27 -3.77 6.66 19.28
C ASP A 27 -5.19 7.23 19.48
N ALA A 28 -5.46 8.42 18.94
CA ALA A 28 -6.78 9.03 19.01
C ALA A 28 -7.86 8.22 18.24
N ALA A 29 -7.47 7.54 17.16
CA ALA A 29 -8.37 6.76 16.31
C ALA A 29 -8.37 5.25 16.61
N ASN A 30 -7.64 4.80 17.65
CA ASN A 30 -7.46 3.38 17.99
C ASN A 30 -6.90 2.53 16.84
N ILE A 31 -5.91 3.07 16.11
CA ILE A 31 -5.17 2.34 15.07
C ILE A 31 -4.00 1.60 15.71
N ASP A 32 -4.01 0.27 15.65
CA ASP A 32 -2.99 -0.56 16.30
C ASP A 32 -1.66 -0.48 15.56
N ARG A 33 -1.67 -0.59 14.22
CA ARG A 33 -0.46 -0.57 13.41
C ARG A 33 -0.65 0.21 12.11
N ALA A 34 0.46 0.68 11.55
CA ALA A 34 0.46 1.40 10.28
C ALA A 34 1.68 1.05 9.41
N VAL A 35 1.45 0.90 8.11
CA VAL A 35 2.51 0.95 7.11
C VAL A 35 2.83 2.42 6.84
N VAL A 36 4.12 2.75 6.88
CA VAL A 36 4.63 4.11 6.68
C VAL A 36 5.68 4.16 5.59
N PHE A 37 5.69 5.28 4.86
CA PHE A 37 6.68 5.56 3.82
C PHE A 37 6.83 7.08 3.64
N SER A 38 7.89 7.51 2.98
CA SER A 38 8.13 8.93 2.75
C SER A 38 7.11 9.53 1.76
N PHE A 39 7.13 10.86 1.63
CA PHE A 39 6.48 11.51 0.49
C PHE A 39 7.24 11.20 -0.82
N PRO A 40 6.54 11.10 -1.97
CA PRO A 40 7.19 10.85 -3.25
C PRO A 40 8.04 12.03 -3.74
N GLU A 41 7.70 13.26 -3.36
CA GLU A 41 8.44 14.46 -3.74
C GLU A 41 9.75 14.64 -2.95
N GLN A 42 9.86 14.01 -1.78
CA GLN A 42 11.06 14.02 -0.94
C GLN A 42 11.21 12.63 -0.30
N ILE A 43 11.99 11.78 -0.96
CA ILE A 43 12.25 10.41 -0.50
C ILE A 43 13.26 10.47 0.65
N ASP A 44 12.88 9.90 1.79
CA ASP A 44 13.73 9.81 2.99
C ASP A 44 13.49 8.47 3.69
N ASN A 45 14.16 7.43 3.17
CA ASN A 45 14.04 6.07 3.70
C ASN A 45 14.71 5.91 5.07
N ASP A 46 15.72 6.72 5.36
CA ASP A 46 16.43 6.67 6.64
C ASP A 46 15.53 7.21 7.76
N TYR A 47 14.82 8.33 7.53
CA TYR A 47 13.80 8.82 8.47
C TYR A 47 12.67 7.81 8.70
N VAL A 48 12.22 7.11 7.65
CA VAL A 48 11.21 6.04 7.78
C VAL A 48 11.76 4.90 8.64
N ALA A 49 12.99 4.46 8.40
CA ALA A 49 13.62 3.39 9.17
C ALA A 49 13.83 3.76 10.65
N GLU A 50 14.29 4.98 10.92
CA GLU A 50 14.42 5.52 12.28
C GLU A 50 13.06 5.59 12.99
N SER A 51 12.02 6.03 12.28
CA SER A 51 10.65 6.07 12.77
C SER A 51 10.15 4.68 13.15
N VAL A 52 10.37 3.68 12.29
CA VAL A 52 10.04 2.28 12.57
C VAL A 52 10.82 1.77 13.78
N LYS A 53 12.12 2.07 13.90
CA LYS A 53 12.92 1.65 15.06
C LYS A 53 12.39 2.22 16.38
N ARG A 54 11.89 3.46 16.37
CA ARG A 54 11.34 4.13 17.56
C ARG A 54 9.97 3.62 17.97
N PHE A 55 9.17 3.16 17.02
CA PHE A 55 7.79 2.68 17.22
C PHE A 55 7.61 1.28 16.62
N SER A 56 8.53 0.36 16.93
CA SER A 56 8.68 -0.93 16.23
C SER A 56 7.51 -1.90 16.40
N ASP A 57 6.70 -1.73 17.44
CA ASP A 57 5.47 -2.46 17.70
C ASP A 57 4.27 -1.91 16.92
N ARG A 58 4.35 -0.64 16.48
CA ARG A 58 3.27 0.09 15.81
C ARG A 58 3.49 0.24 14.30
N LEU A 59 4.73 0.35 13.84
CA LEU A 59 5.03 0.75 12.47
C LEU A 59 5.73 -0.34 11.66
N VAL A 60 5.39 -0.40 10.37
CA VAL A 60 6.12 -1.17 9.36
C VAL A 60 6.50 -0.22 8.22
N GLY A 61 7.79 -0.11 7.91
CA GLY A 61 8.27 0.82 6.90
C GLY A 61 8.33 0.19 5.52
N PHE A 62 7.83 0.91 4.51
CA PHE A 62 8.07 0.60 3.11
C PHE A 62 9.14 1.54 2.56
N ALA A 63 10.07 0.97 1.79
CA ALA A 63 11.04 1.72 1.03
C ALA A 63 10.34 2.49 -0.09
N GLN A 64 10.93 3.59 -0.52
CA GLN A 64 10.53 4.29 -1.74
C GLN A 64 11.77 4.64 -2.54
N VAL A 65 11.68 4.49 -3.85
CA VAL A 65 12.74 4.86 -4.79
C VAL A 65 12.12 5.60 -5.96
N ASN A 66 12.91 6.44 -6.62
CA ASN A 66 12.59 6.94 -7.95
C ASN A 66 13.23 5.99 -8.97
N PRO A 67 12.47 5.23 -9.76
CA PRO A 67 13.02 4.28 -10.73
C PRO A 67 13.90 4.90 -11.83
N TRP A 68 13.85 6.22 -12.01
CA TRP A 68 14.77 6.91 -12.92
C TRP A 68 16.19 7.06 -12.38
N SER A 69 16.38 6.93 -11.06
CA SER A 69 17.70 7.04 -10.44
C SER A 69 18.56 5.83 -10.80
N GLN A 70 19.80 6.06 -11.22
CA GLN A 70 20.74 4.99 -11.60
C GLN A 70 21.10 4.04 -10.45
N ASP A 71 20.86 4.45 -9.21
CA ASP A 71 21.12 3.70 -7.99
C ASP A 71 19.83 3.18 -7.33
N ALA A 72 18.67 3.24 -7.99
CA ALA A 72 17.39 2.85 -7.40
C ALA A 72 17.40 1.42 -6.83
N GLU A 73 18.01 0.48 -7.53
CA GLU A 73 18.16 -0.92 -7.13
C GLU A 73 19.08 -1.06 -5.91
N LEU A 74 20.17 -0.31 -5.87
CA LEU A 74 21.11 -0.28 -4.73
C LEU A 74 20.44 0.31 -3.49
N VAL A 75 19.67 1.39 -3.66
CA VAL A 75 18.92 2.02 -2.58
C VAL A 75 17.84 1.07 -2.06
N LEU A 76 17.07 0.42 -2.94
CA LEU A 76 16.06 -0.55 -2.52
C LEU A 76 16.70 -1.72 -1.76
N LYS A 77 17.80 -2.26 -2.27
CA LYS A 77 18.55 -3.32 -1.59
C LYS A 77 19.00 -2.89 -0.19
N ARG A 78 19.60 -1.70 -0.05
CA ARG A 78 19.99 -1.12 1.26
C ARG A 78 18.79 -1.00 2.20
N CYS A 79 17.66 -0.52 1.68
CA CYS A 79 16.44 -0.35 2.48
C CYS A 79 15.94 -1.68 3.07
N VAL A 80 16.04 -2.77 2.31
CA VAL A 80 15.57 -4.08 2.77
C VAL A 80 16.59 -4.75 3.68
N GLU A 81 17.87 -4.79 3.27
CA GLU A 81 18.93 -5.53 3.96
C GLU A 81 19.42 -4.80 5.22
N ASP A 82 19.65 -3.50 5.13
CA ASP A 82 20.31 -2.74 6.19
C ASP A 82 19.31 -1.99 7.07
N LEU A 83 18.24 -1.44 6.47
CA LEU A 83 17.22 -0.66 7.19
C LEU A 83 16.01 -1.51 7.64
N GLY A 84 15.88 -2.74 7.15
CA GLY A 84 14.81 -3.66 7.53
C GLY A 84 13.41 -3.28 7.03
N LEU A 85 13.31 -2.42 6.01
CA LEU A 85 12.04 -2.05 5.39
C LEU A 85 11.41 -3.27 4.68
N LYS A 86 10.08 -3.38 4.74
CA LYS A 86 9.33 -4.63 4.44
C LYS A 86 8.44 -4.57 3.21
N GLY A 87 8.57 -3.52 2.41
CA GLY A 87 7.76 -3.30 1.21
C GLY A 87 8.33 -2.19 0.36
N LEU A 88 7.78 -2.02 -0.83
CA LEU A 88 8.11 -0.94 -1.75
C LEU A 88 6.87 -0.07 -2.00
N LYS A 89 6.99 1.25 -1.83
CA LYS A 89 6.02 2.24 -2.26
C LYS A 89 6.49 2.89 -3.56
N LEU A 90 5.62 2.96 -4.56
CA LEU A 90 5.86 3.67 -5.82
C LEU A 90 4.79 4.72 -6.11
N HIS A 91 5.16 5.78 -6.82
CA HIS A 91 4.24 6.81 -7.26
C HIS A 91 4.49 7.22 -8.73
N PRO A 92 4.02 6.43 -9.71
CA PRO A 92 4.31 6.63 -11.13
C PRO A 92 3.93 8.02 -11.65
N VAL A 93 2.80 8.57 -11.16
CA VAL A 93 2.33 9.92 -11.53
C VAL A 93 3.25 11.04 -11.06
N ARG A 94 3.84 10.92 -9.86
CA ARG A 94 4.69 11.97 -9.29
C ARG A 94 6.10 11.94 -9.87
N HIS A 95 6.58 10.74 -10.19
CA HIS A 95 7.91 10.53 -10.78
C HIS A 95 7.90 10.48 -12.31
N GLY A 96 6.72 10.51 -12.94
CA GLY A 96 6.57 10.67 -14.39
C GLY A 96 6.95 9.45 -15.22
N TYR A 97 6.50 8.24 -14.84
CA TYR A 97 6.70 7.02 -15.63
C TYR A 97 5.43 6.17 -15.71
N ALA A 98 5.31 5.35 -16.76
CA ALA A 98 4.25 4.35 -16.86
C ALA A 98 4.58 3.13 -16.00
N PHE A 99 3.60 2.63 -15.23
CA PHE A 99 3.82 1.54 -14.27
C PHE A 99 4.14 0.18 -14.92
N ASP A 100 3.98 0.06 -16.23
CA ASP A 100 4.37 -1.08 -17.08
C ASP A 100 5.67 -0.82 -17.86
N ASN A 101 6.46 0.18 -17.47
CA ASN A 101 7.78 0.41 -18.07
C ASN A 101 8.81 -0.61 -17.58
N HIS A 102 8.85 -1.75 -18.27
CA HIS A 102 9.78 -2.86 -18.01
C HIS A 102 11.25 -2.43 -17.90
N THR A 103 11.69 -1.44 -18.69
CA THR A 103 13.11 -1.04 -18.73
C THR A 103 13.60 -0.54 -17.37
N ILE A 104 12.75 0.18 -16.63
CA ILE A 104 13.13 0.81 -15.35
C ILE A 104 12.52 0.10 -14.14
N LEU A 105 11.47 -0.72 -14.33
CA LEU A 105 10.78 -1.40 -13.23
C LEU A 105 11.14 -2.88 -13.09
N ASP A 106 11.52 -3.58 -14.15
CA ASP A 106 11.86 -5.02 -14.04
C ASP A 106 13.03 -5.27 -13.07
N PRO A 107 14.12 -4.48 -13.06
CA PRO A 107 15.19 -4.66 -12.09
C PRO A 107 14.72 -4.47 -10.65
N ILE A 108 13.82 -3.51 -10.43
CA ILE A 108 13.24 -3.21 -9.12
C ILE A 108 12.31 -4.33 -8.66
N PHE A 109 11.40 -4.81 -9.51
CA PHE A 109 10.49 -5.89 -9.15
C PHE A 109 11.17 -7.25 -9.03
N SER A 110 12.28 -7.47 -9.74
CA SER A 110 13.16 -8.63 -9.51
C SER A 110 13.74 -8.64 -8.10
N LEU A 111 14.05 -7.47 -7.53
CA LEU A 111 14.44 -7.37 -6.12
C LEU A 111 13.24 -7.60 -5.20
N CYS A 112 12.06 -7.05 -5.51
CA CYS A 112 10.85 -7.31 -4.72
C CYS A 112 10.52 -8.81 -4.65
N GLU A 113 10.64 -9.53 -5.77
CA GLU A 113 10.48 -10.98 -5.83
C GLU A 113 11.52 -11.70 -4.97
N ARG A 114 12.81 -11.37 -5.16
CA ARG A 114 13.93 -11.95 -4.41
C ARG A 114 13.76 -11.80 -2.89
N TYR A 115 13.32 -10.64 -2.43
CA TYR A 115 13.12 -10.37 -1.01
C TYR A 115 11.72 -10.72 -0.51
N SER A 116 10.83 -11.18 -1.40
CA SER A 116 9.44 -11.51 -1.08
C SER A 116 8.69 -10.35 -0.40
N ILE A 117 8.91 -9.12 -0.87
CA ILE A 117 8.25 -7.92 -0.34
C ILE A 117 7.13 -7.45 -1.28
N PRO A 118 6.00 -6.95 -0.75
CA PRO A 118 4.92 -6.41 -1.57
C PRO A 118 5.24 -5.02 -2.13
N VAL A 119 4.55 -4.67 -3.21
CA VAL A 119 4.61 -3.35 -3.86
C VAL A 119 3.28 -2.64 -3.70
N LEU A 120 3.25 -1.52 -2.96
CA LEU A 120 2.14 -0.59 -2.97
C LEU A 120 2.42 0.50 -4.01
N ALA A 121 1.52 0.72 -4.97
CA ALA A 121 1.70 1.76 -5.97
C ALA A 121 0.43 2.59 -6.13
N TYR A 122 0.62 3.88 -6.43
CA TYR A 122 -0.51 4.77 -6.73
C TYR A 122 -1.29 4.22 -7.92
N GLY A 123 -2.58 3.93 -7.74
CA GLY A 123 -3.47 3.36 -8.75
C GLY A 123 -4.78 4.15 -8.90
N GLY A 124 -4.75 5.47 -8.64
CA GLY A 124 -5.92 6.34 -8.69
C GLY A 124 -6.20 6.92 -10.07
N ALA A 125 -6.88 6.16 -10.94
CA ALA A 125 -7.45 6.62 -12.21
C ALA A 125 -6.52 7.54 -13.05
N ASN A 126 -5.33 7.06 -13.43
CA ASN A 126 -4.35 7.87 -14.13
C ASN A 126 -3.69 7.11 -15.30
N VAL A 127 -3.38 7.82 -16.37
CA VAL A 127 -2.76 7.28 -17.59
C VAL A 127 -1.39 6.64 -17.38
N LEU A 128 -0.70 6.97 -16.29
CA LEU A 128 0.62 6.43 -15.94
C LEU A 128 0.57 5.23 -15.00
N SER A 129 -0.61 4.88 -14.49
CA SER A 129 -0.77 3.84 -13.47
C SER A 129 -2.17 3.24 -13.51
N SER A 130 -2.69 3.00 -14.71
CA SER A 130 -4.01 2.40 -14.89
C SER A 130 -3.99 0.93 -14.50
N PRO A 131 -5.12 0.32 -14.09
CA PRO A 131 -5.13 -1.05 -13.58
C PRO A 131 -4.57 -2.11 -14.56
N ASN A 132 -4.67 -1.92 -15.87
CA ASN A 132 -4.06 -2.81 -16.86
C ASN A 132 -2.52 -2.83 -16.78
N MET A 133 -1.88 -1.74 -16.34
CA MET A 133 -0.43 -1.72 -16.12
C MET A 133 -0.05 -2.58 -14.91
N PHE A 134 -0.87 -2.56 -13.85
CA PHE A 134 -0.72 -3.49 -12.74
C PHE A 134 -0.92 -4.94 -13.19
N GLU A 135 -1.88 -5.19 -14.10
CA GLU A 135 -2.09 -6.52 -14.67
C GLU A 135 -0.87 -7.02 -15.45
N GLU A 136 -0.23 -6.15 -16.23
CA GLU A 136 0.98 -6.47 -16.99
C GLU A 136 2.15 -6.85 -16.07
N MET A 137 2.41 -6.01 -15.06
CA MET A 137 3.51 -6.29 -14.12
C MET A 137 3.20 -7.49 -13.23
N ALA A 138 1.95 -7.71 -12.84
CA ALA A 138 1.54 -8.89 -12.09
C ALA A 138 1.66 -10.20 -12.89
N GLN A 139 1.52 -10.15 -14.22
CA GLN A 139 1.79 -11.28 -15.10
C GLN A 139 3.28 -11.59 -15.21
N THR A 140 4.09 -10.55 -15.33
CA THR A 140 5.54 -10.66 -15.47
C THR A 140 6.19 -11.13 -14.17
N PHE A 141 5.68 -10.66 -13.04
CA PHE A 141 6.17 -10.98 -11.69
C PHE A 141 5.07 -11.66 -10.85
N PRO A 142 4.71 -12.93 -11.15
CA PRO A 142 3.59 -13.61 -10.50
C PRO A 142 3.80 -13.86 -9.00
N SER A 143 5.06 -13.85 -8.53
CA SER A 143 5.40 -14.02 -7.11
C SER A 143 5.37 -12.71 -6.31
N VAL A 144 5.32 -11.56 -7.00
CA VAL A 144 5.26 -10.24 -6.34
C VAL A 144 3.81 -9.88 -6.10
N ASN A 145 3.48 -9.53 -4.86
CA ASN A 145 2.16 -9.01 -4.53
C ASN A 145 2.10 -7.51 -4.81
N PHE A 146 1.18 -7.10 -5.69
CA PHE A 146 0.93 -5.71 -6.04
C PHE A 146 -0.32 -5.21 -5.33
N ILE A 147 -0.22 -4.10 -4.62
CA ILE A 147 -1.32 -3.41 -3.95
C ILE A 147 -1.61 -2.13 -4.74
N LEU A 148 -2.77 -2.09 -5.38
CA LEU A 148 -3.26 -0.98 -6.18
C LEU A 148 -3.93 0.03 -5.23
N ALA A 149 -3.22 1.10 -4.90
CA ALA A 149 -3.72 2.14 -4.02
C ALA A 149 -4.89 2.89 -4.64
N HIS A 150 -5.88 3.22 -3.80
CA HIS A 150 -7.09 3.96 -4.16
C HIS A 150 -8.05 3.25 -5.14
N GLY A 151 -7.84 1.97 -5.44
CA GLY A 151 -8.78 1.13 -6.20
C GLY A 151 -9.33 1.70 -7.50
N GLY A 152 -8.50 2.39 -8.30
CA GLY A 152 -8.93 3.01 -9.55
C GLY A 152 -9.82 4.26 -9.36
N GLN A 153 -9.93 4.80 -8.15
CA GLN A 153 -10.72 5.98 -7.75
C GLN A 153 -12.07 6.11 -8.50
N MET A 154 -12.34 7.23 -9.15
CA MET A 154 -13.69 7.51 -9.68
C MET A 154 -13.99 6.74 -10.98
N TYR A 155 -12.97 6.54 -11.82
CA TYR A 155 -13.15 6.16 -13.23
C TYR A 155 -12.73 4.72 -13.55
N GLU A 156 -11.83 4.13 -12.78
CA GLU A 156 -11.21 2.84 -13.13
C GLU A 156 -11.48 1.72 -12.12
N THR A 157 -12.36 1.92 -11.12
CA THR A 157 -12.68 0.85 -10.13
C THR A 157 -13.11 -0.45 -10.80
N ARG A 158 -13.92 -0.40 -11.86
CA ARG A 158 -14.35 -1.62 -12.57
C ARG A 158 -13.18 -2.35 -13.24
N SER A 159 -12.21 -1.59 -13.78
CA SER A 159 -10.99 -2.15 -14.34
C SER A 159 -10.14 -2.78 -13.24
N ALA A 160 -9.97 -2.09 -12.10
CA ALA A 160 -9.25 -2.63 -10.93
C ALA A 160 -9.87 -3.94 -10.43
N ILE A 161 -11.20 -3.98 -10.27
CA ILE A 161 -11.96 -5.19 -9.92
C ILE A 161 -11.67 -6.31 -10.93
N GLY A 162 -11.76 -6.02 -12.23
CA GLY A 162 -11.49 -7.00 -13.29
C GLY A 162 -10.08 -7.59 -13.21
N VAL A 163 -9.08 -6.74 -12.97
CA VAL A 163 -7.68 -7.16 -12.81
C VAL A 163 -7.49 -8.02 -11.57
N ALA A 164 -8.01 -7.59 -10.42
CA ALA A 164 -7.90 -8.34 -9.16
C ALA A 164 -8.55 -9.73 -9.26
N LYS A 165 -9.63 -9.89 -10.04
CA LYS A 165 -10.25 -11.21 -10.31
C LYS A 165 -9.37 -12.10 -11.18
N ARG A 166 -8.67 -11.54 -12.16
CA ARG A 166 -7.81 -12.30 -13.07
C ARG A 166 -6.43 -12.61 -12.48
N ARG A 167 -5.93 -11.78 -11.56
CA ARG A 167 -4.57 -11.87 -11.03
C ARG A 167 -4.56 -12.15 -9.52
N PRO A 168 -4.12 -13.35 -9.09
CA PRO A 168 -4.14 -13.73 -7.68
C PRO A 168 -3.24 -12.85 -6.80
N ASN A 169 -2.18 -12.28 -7.38
CA ASN A 169 -1.19 -11.42 -6.73
C ASN A 169 -1.51 -9.90 -6.81
N VAL A 170 -2.70 -9.49 -7.28
CA VAL A 170 -3.13 -8.08 -7.27
C VAL A 170 -4.20 -7.82 -6.19
N TYR A 171 -3.94 -6.88 -5.29
CA TYR A 171 -4.79 -6.48 -4.19
C TYR A 171 -5.21 -5.03 -4.38
N ILE A 172 -6.35 -4.64 -3.80
CA ILE A 172 -6.88 -3.28 -3.91
C ILE A 172 -6.92 -2.64 -2.54
N GLU A 173 -6.32 -1.47 -2.44
CA GLU A 173 -6.29 -0.66 -1.22
C GLU A 173 -7.36 0.46 -1.29
N THR A 174 -8.03 0.73 -0.17
CA THR A 174 -9.33 1.44 -0.14
C THR A 174 -9.28 2.95 0.11
N SER A 175 -8.12 3.52 0.43
CA SER A 175 -7.98 4.95 0.73
C SER A 175 -8.58 5.82 -0.37
N ALA A 176 -9.30 6.88 0.02
CA ALA A 176 -9.95 7.81 -0.90
C ALA A 176 -11.00 7.21 -1.87
N MET A 177 -11.34 5.91 -1.75
CA MET A 177 -12.46 5.32 -2.49
C MET A 177 -13.80 5.72 -1.87
N PHE A 178 -14.84 5.87 -2.70
CA PHE A 178 -16.21 6.02 -2.21
C PHE A 178 -16.79 4.70 -1.69
N ALA A 179 -17.70 4.76 -0.72
CA ALA A 179 -18.32 3.59 -0.09
C ALA A 179 -18.99 2.64 -1.10
N ASN A 180 -19.72 3.15 -2.08
CA ASN A 180 -20.35 2.33 -3.13
C ASN A 180 -19.32 1.60 -4.02
N ARG A 181 -18.10 2.13 -4.15
CA ARG A 181 -17.00 1.47 -4.87
C ARG A 181 -16.37 0.37 -4.03
N VAL A 182 -16.19 0.59 -2.73
CA VAL A 182 -15.77 -0.45 -1.78
C VAL A 182 -16.81 -1.58 -1.73
N GLU A 183 -18.10 -1.25 -1.78
CA GLU A 183 -19.18 -2.24 -1.85
C GLU A 183 -19.12 -3.08 -3.13
N SER A 184 -18.89 -2.43 -4.28
CA SER A 184 -18.72 -3.14 -5.56
C SER A 184 -17.51 -4.08 -5.50
N LEU A 185 -16.39 -3.60 -4.95
CA LEU A 185 -15.18 -4.39 -4.75
C LEU A 185 -15.47 -5.62 -3.89
N TYR A 186 -16.04 -5.43 -2.69
CA TYR A 186 -16.40 -6.51 -1.77
C TYR A 186 -17.29 -7.57 -2.43
N LYS A 187 -18.34 -7.14 -3.14
CA LYS A 187 -19.30 -8.05 -3.80
C LYS A 187 -18.69 -8.81 -4.98
N GLU A 188 -17.76 -8.21 -5.72
CA GLU A 188 -17.29 -8.77 -6.99
C GLU A 188 -15.97 -9.55 -6.90
N VAL A 189 -15.09 -9.20 -5.95
CA VAL A 189 -13.75 -9.84 -5.80
C VAL A 189 -13.55 -10.56 -4.47
N GLY A 190 -14.41 -10.33 -3.48
CA GLY A 190 -14.30 -10.92 -2.14
C GLY A 190 -13.36 -10.14 -1.19
N PRO A 191 -13.54 -10.31 0.13
CA PRO A 191 -12.78 -9.57 1.14
C PRO A 191 -11.29 -9.87 1.14
N GLU A 192 -10.84 -11.02 0.65
CA GLU A 192 -9.44 -11.48 0.62
C GLU A 192 -8.54 -10.69 -0.33
N LYS A 193 -9.11 -9.87 -1.23
CA LYS A 193 -8.37 -9.03 -2.18
C LYS A 193 -8.32 -7.55 -1.77
N ILE A 194 -8.87 -7.22 -0.61
CA ILE A 194 -9.06 -5.84 -0.16
C ILE A 194 -8.16 -5.55 1.03
N VAL A 195 -7.45 -4.43 1.00
CA VAL A 195 -6.61 -3.96 2.10
C VAL A 195 -7.09 -2.56 2.50
N MET A 196 -7.29 -2.32 3.79
CA MET A 196 -7.62 -0.98 4.26
C MET A 196 -6.36 -0.10 4.37
N GLY A 197 -6.49 1.17 3.98
CA GLY A 197 -5.51 2.21 4.21
C GLY A 197 -6.18 3.58 4.21
N THR A 198 -5.48 4.58 4.74
CA THR A 198 -6.07 5.91 4.98
C THR A 198 -5.51 7.01 4.07
N ASP A 199 -4.29 6.87 3.57
CA ASP A 199 -3.55 7.91 2.86
C ASP A 199 -3.29 9.16 3.72
N LYS A 200 -2.87 8.96 4.98
CA LYS A 200 -2.40 10.06 5.83
C LYS A 200 -1.22 10.78 5.16
N PRO A 201 -1.13 12.12 5.27
CA PRO A 201 -2.01 13.03 6.02
C PRO A 201 -3.21 13.58 5.24
N TYR A 202 -3.55 13.01 4.08
CA TYR A 202 -4.63 13.50 3.23
C TYR A 202 -5.99 12.95 3.65
N GLY A 203 -6.05 11.66 4.03
CA GLY A 203 -7.27 11.04 4.54
C GLY A 203 -7.42 11.13 6.07
N ASP A 204 -8.56 10.64 6.55
CA ASP A 204 -8.88 10.58 7.97
C ASP A 204 -9.25 9.16 8.41
N PHE A 205 -8.67 8.70 9.53
CA PHE A 205 -8.84 7.34 10.02
C PHE A 205 -10.31 7.02 10.32
N ALA A 206 -11.03 7.95 10.95
CA ALA A 206 -12.42 7.72 11.32
C ALA A 206 -13.31 7.59 10.08
N ILE A 207 -13.08 8.44 9.07
CA ILE A 207 -13.82 8.38 7.80
C ILE A 207 -13.56 7.06 7.07
N GLU A 208 -12.29 6.65 6.97
CA GLU A 208 -11.90 5.46 6.23
C GLU A 208 -12.37 4.17 6.94
N LEU A 209 -12.34 4.12 8.26
CA LEU A 209 -12.90 3.01 9.04
C LEU A 209 -14.44 2.96 8.98
N GLU A 210 -15.11 4.09 9.13
CA GLU A 210 -16.58 4.15 9.06
C GLU A 210 -17.08 3.72 7.67
N LYS A 211 -16.36 4.08 6.60
CA LYS A 211 -16.65 3.60 5.25
C LYS A 211 -16.65 2.06 5.17
N ILE A 212 -15.65 1.39 5.75
CA ILE A 212 -15.61 -0.08 5.79
C ILE A 212 -16.78 -0.62 6.62
N GLN A 213 -17.09 0.01 7.76
CA GLN A 213 -18.19 -0.40 8.63
C GLN A 213 -19.57 -0.26 8.00
N LEU A 214 -19.80 0.79 7.20
CA LEU A 214 -21.05 1.00 6.49
C LEU A 214 -21.29 -0.03 5.38
N VAL A 215 -20.21 -0.52 4.77
CA VAL A 215 -20.28 -1.45 3.63
C VAL A 215 -20.31 -2.92 4.09
N ILE A 216 -19.60 -3.25 5.16
CA ILE A 216 -19.41 -4.63 5.64
C ILE A 216 -19.93 -4.73 7.07
N ALA A 217 -21.07 -5.42 7.23
CA ALA A 217 -21.71 -5.56 8.53
C ALA A 217 -20.95 -6.54 9.44
N GLU A 218 -20.42 -7.61 8.87
CA GLU A 218 -19.82 -8.74 9.58
C GLU A 218 -18.45 -8.35 10.18
N PRO A 219 -18.28 -8.35 11.52
CA PRO A 219 -17.03 -7.95 12.17
C PRO A 219 -15.82 -8.78 11.72
N GLU A 220 -16.00 -10.07 11.50
CA GLU A 220 -14.93 -11.01 11.09
C GLU A 220 -14.43 -10.70 9.67
N VAL A 221 -15.34 -10.29 8.78
CA VAL A 221 -14.99 -9.86 7.42
C VAL A 221 -14.28 -8.50 7.44
N ARG A 222 -14.72 -7.58 8.32
CA ARG A 222 -14.01 -6.31 8.53
C ARG A 222 -12.59 -6.54 9.00
N GLU A 223 -12.37 -7.39 9.99
CA GLU A 223 -11.02 -7.69 10.50
C GLU A 223 -10.11 -8.30 9.43
N ARG A 224 -10.68 -9.08 8.49
CA ARG A 224 -9.91 -9.59 7.35
C ARG A 224 -9.33 -8.45 6.50
N ILE A 225 -10.13 -7.43 6.23
CA ILE A 225 -9.78 -6.28 5.38
C ILE A 225 -8.90 -5.27 6.13
N THR A 226 -9.20 -5.02 7.40
CA THR A 226 -8.49 -4.04 8.23
C THR A 226 -7.22 -4.59 8.86
N CYS A 227 -6.92 -5.88 8.74
CA CYS A 227 -5.73 -6.46 9.35
C CYS A 227 -5.17 -7.69 8.62
N HIS A 228 -5.95 -8.76 8.48
CA HIS A 228 -5.40 -10.07 8.11
C HIS A 228 -4.75 -10.10 6.74
N ASN A 229 -5.37 -9.45 5.75
CA ASN A 229 -4.84 -9.43 4.39
C ASN A 229 -3.47 -8.73 4.34
N LEU A 230 -3.31 -7.59 5.01
CA LEU A 230 -2.02 -6.90 5.07
C LEU A 230 -0.96 -7.73 5.80
N ARG A 231 -1.31 -8.37 6.93
CA ARG A 231 -0.38 -9.28 7.64
C ARG A 231 0.10 -10.41 6.74
N LYS A 232 -0.82 -11.03 5.98
CA LYS A 232 -0.48 -12.08 5.00
C LYS A 232 0.50 -11.55 3.94
N LEU A 233 0.26 -10.34 3.42
CA LEU A 233 1.13 -9.71 2.43
C LEU A 233 2.53 -9.39 2.95
N LEU A 234 2.65 -9.13 4.25
CA LEU A 234 3.92 -8.91 4.94
C LEU A 234 4.61 -10.22 5.38
N GLY A 235 4.04 -11.39 5.06
CA GLY A 235 4.55 -12.69 5.49
C GLY A 235 4.43 -12.93 7.01
N GLU A 236 3.62 -12.13 7.71
CA GLU A 236 3.36 -12.34 9.13
C GLU A 236 2.41 -13.53 9.33
N LYS A 237 2.63 -14.30 10.40
CA LYS A 237 1.68 -15.35 10.78
C LYS A 237 0.31 -14.72 11.05
N VAL A 238 -0.69 -15.16 10.29
CA VAL A 238 -2.10 -14.90 10.53
C VAL A 238 -2.63 -16.10 11.32
N MET A 239 -3.25 -15.85 12.47
CA MET A 239 -3.97 -16.90 13.18
C MET A 239 -5.15 -17.31 12.28
N ASN A 240 -5.14 -18.52 11.74
CA ASN A 240 -6.29 -19.02 11.00
C ASN A 240 -7.44 -19.18 11.98
N TYR A 241 -8.49 -18.36 11.82
CA TYR A 241 -9.82 -18.77 12.24
C TYR A 241 -10.33 -19.67 11.12
N ASP A 242 -10.15 -20.99 11.29
CA ASP A 242 -10.84 -21.98 10.48
C ASP A 242 -12.35 -21.80 10.76
N TYR A 243 -13.12 -21.47 9.73
CA TYR A 243 -14.59 -21.53 9.74
C TYR A 243 -15.05 -22.71 8.91
#